data_AF-A0A3A4NMS4-F1
#
_entry.id   AF-A0A3A4NMS4-F1
#
_cell.length_a   1.000
_cell.length_b   1.000
_cell.length_c   1.000
_cell.angle_alpha   90.00
_cell.angle_beta   90.00
_cell.angle_gamma   90.00
#
_symmetry.space_group_name_H-M   'P 1'
#
loop_
_entity.id
_entity.type
_entity.pdbx_description
1 polymer ?
#
loop_
_entity_poly.entity_id
_entity_poly.type
_entity_poly.pdbx_seq_one_letter_code
_entity_poly.pdbx_strand_id
1 'polypeptide(L)'
;MKPAGPTTCASRTSKDFSQPAIKEEPANWRASPTGMPIRNTCLSLRGGSSQAPVSEIPSTKTYEVDVHGFLVDPDQWDERYAFIKSLEMGYVRGLTERHWEIIYFIRDSFRKNGVVPTVYEVCEANRLELEQLEKLFPHGYHRGAVKLAGLKIP
;
A
#
# COMPACT_ATOMS: atom_id res chain seq x y z
N MET A 1 -28.46 41.57 -41.21
CA MET A 1 -27.22 41.88 -41.98
C MET A 1 -26.12 42.31 -41.02
N LYS A 2 -25.14 41.43 -40.78
CA LYS A 2 -23.69 41.71 -40.65
C LYS A 2 -22.96 40.36 -40.44
N PRO A 3 -21.85 40.11 -41.16
CA PRO A 3 -21.23 38.78 -41.28
C PRO A 3 -20.27 38.44 -40.13
N ALA A 4 -20.21 37.16 -39.78
CA ALA A 4 -19.16 36.56 -38.96
C ALA A 4 -17.85 36.50 -39.77
N GLY A 5 -16.76 36.99 -39.18
CA GLY A 5 -15.41 36.94 -39.75
C GLY A 5 -14.75 35.56 -39.64
N PRO A 6 -13.73 35.29 -40.48
CA PRO A 6 -13.20 33.94 -40.69
C PRO A 6 -12.05 33.53 -39.75
N THR A 7 -12.04 32.22 -39.48
CA THR A 7 -10.91 31.27 -39.47
C THR A 7 -9.52 31.79 -39.09
N THR A 8 -8.92 31.19 -38.05
CA THR A 8 -7.50 30.83 -38.10
C THR A 8 -7.26 29.51 -37.36
N CYS A 9 -6.85 28.53 -38.16
CA CYS A 9 -6.24 27.27 -37.78
C CYS A 9 -4.82 27.56 -37.26
N ALA A 10 -4.46 27.01 -36.09
CA ALA A 10 -3.08 26.99 -35.63
C ALA A 10 -2.73 25.58 -35.14
N SER A 11 -2.31 24.77 -36.11
CA SER A 11 -1.06 24.00 -36.09
C SER A 11 -0.63 23.44 -34.73
N ARG A 12 -1.09 22.23 -34.44
CA ARG A 12 -0.52 21.34 -33.43
C ARG A 12 0.87 20.90 -33.93
N THR A 13 1.91 21.63 -33.56
CA THR A 13 3.30 21.21 -33.82
C THR A 13 3.67 20.10 -32.84
N SER A 14 3.89 18.91 -33.40
CA SER A 14 4.50 17.77 -32.74
C SER A 14 5.82 18.20 -32.09
N LYS A 15 5.84 18.26 -30.76
CA LYS A 15 7.10 18.24 -30.01
C LYS A 15 7.59 16.80 -29.98
N ASP A 16 8.51 16.57 -30.92
CA ASP A 16 9.67 15.69 -30.84
C ASP A 16 9.92 15.13 -29.43
N PHE A 17 9.36 13.96 -29.16
CA PHE A 17 9.67 13.17 -27.98
C PHE A 17 10.87 12.29 -28.35
N SER A 18 12.03 12.93 -28.42
CA SER A 18 13.33 12.26 -28.52
C SER A 18 13.47 11.30 -27.34
N GLN A 19 13.29 10.00 -27.60
CA GLN A 19 13.63 8.93 -26.65
C GLN A 19 15.15 8.88 -26.50
N PRO A 20 15.72 8.99 -25.28
CA PRO A 20 17.10 8.64 -25.07
C PRO A 20 17.25 7.12 -25.12
N ALA A 21 18.09 6.67 -26.06
CA ALA A 21 18.53 5.30 -26.21
C ALA A 21 19.08 4.75 -24.87
N ILE A 22 18.33 3.84 -24.26
CA ILE A 22 18.81 3.00 -23.18
C ILE A 22 19.75 2.00 -23.85
N LYS A 23 21.06 2.28 -23.74
CA LYS A 23 22.11 1.35 -24.17
C LYS A 23 22.09 0.19 -23.19
N GLU A 24 21.77 -0.99 -23.71
CA GLU A 24 21.90 -2.23 -22.96
C GLU A 24 23.37 -2.46 -22.63
N GLU A 25 23.67 -2.51 -21.34
CA GLU A 25 25.00 -2.77 -20.81
C GLU A 25 25.00 -4.22 -20.27
N PRO A 26 25.62 -5.19 -20.97
CA PRO A 26 25.67 -6.55 -20.47
C PRO A 26 26.67 -6.65 -19.32
N ALA A 27 26.17 -7.00 -18.14
CA ALA A 27 26.94 -7.29 -16.94
C ALA A 27 27.96 -8.42 -17.19
N ASN A 28 29.18 -8.01 -17.57
CA ASN A 28 30.37 -8.84 -17.62
C ASN A 28 30.87 -9.09 -16.19
N TRP A 29 30.32 -10.10 -15.52
CA TRP A 29 30.93 -10.63 -14.30
C TRP A 29 32.12 -11.49 -14.72
N ARG A 30 33.31 -10.87 -14.81
CA ARG A 30 34.56 -11.59 -14.97
C ARG A 30 34.74 -12.53 -13.77
N ALA A 31 34.57 -13.82 -14.03
CA ALA A 31 35.10 -14.88 -13.19
C ALA A 31 36.63 -14.79 -13.15
N SER A 32 37.19 -14.60 -11.96
CA SER A 32 38.62 -14.76 -11.71
C SER A 32 38.94 -16.24 -11.44
N PRO A 33 39.88 -16.86 -12.17
CA PRO A 33 40.32 -18.22 -11.90
C PRO A 33 41.63 -18.20 -11.13
N THR A 34 41.62 -18.54 -9.85
CA THR A 34 42.83 -18.98 -9.15
C THR A 34 42.48 -20.15 -8.24
N GLY A 35 43.09 -21.29 -8.56
CA GLY A 35 42.82 -22.56 -7.92
C GLY A 35 43.69 -22.85 -6.70
N MET A 36 43.18 -23.86 -5.98
CA MET A 36 43.87 -24.88 -5.17
C MET A 36 44.42 -24.49 -3.78
N PRO A 37 44.61 -25.46 -2.84
CA PRO A 37 44.06 -26.83 -2.78
C PRO A 37 43.34 -27.18 -1.46
N ILE A 38 42.49 -28.19 -1.62
CA ILE A 38 41.99 -29.18 -0.66
C ILE A 38 42.92 -29.42 0.53
N ARG A 39 42.41 -29.13 1.74
CA ARG A 39 42.95 -29.69 2.98
C ARG A 39 41.79 -30.22 3.81
N ASN A 40 41.57 -31.52 3.68
CA ASN A 40 40.68 -32.28 4.55
C ASN A 40 41.21 -32.24 5.97
N THR A 41 40.51 -31.52 6.83
CA THR A 41 40.47 -31.83 8.26
C THR A 41 39.01 -32.02 8.63
N CYS A 42 38.59 -33.29 8.58
CA CYS A 42 37.44 -33.76 9.34
C CYS A 42 37.67 -33.41 10.81
N LEU A 43 36.79 -32.61 11.40
CA LEU A 43 36.42 -32.81 12.78
C LEU A 43 34.92 -32.54 12.91
N SER A 44 34.19 -33.63 13.10
CA SER A 44 32.80 -33.70 13.55
C SER A 44 32.50 -32.64 14.60
N LEU A 45 31.30 -32.07 14.60
CA LEU A 45 30.52 -31.88 15.83
C LEU A 45 29.08 -31.42 15.48
N ARG A 46 28.14 -32.32 15.80
CA ARG A 46 26.73 -32.10 16.17
C ARG A 46 25.77 -31.56 15.10
N GLY A 47 24.83 -32.46 14.77
CA GLY A 47 23.58 -32.14 14.12
C GLY A 47 22.74 -31.14 14.91
N GLY A 48 22.02 -30.36 14.12
CA GLY A 48 21.12 -29.29 14.53
C GLY A 48 20.57 -28.67 13.26
N SER A 49 19.77 -29.46 12.55
CA SER A 49 18.94 -29.00 11.43
C SER A 49 18.04 -27.89 11.93
N SER A 50 18.44 -26.65 11.72
CA SER A 50 17.51 -25.54 11.65
C SER A 50 17.56 -25.04 10.21
N GLN A 51 16.87 -25.77 9.34
CA GLN A 51 16.36 -25.15 8.12
C GLN A 51 15.52 -23.98 8.60
N ALA A 52 16.05 -22.76 8.49
CA ALA A 52 15.23 -21.58 8.54
C ALA A 52 14.14 -21.78 7.49
N PRO A 53 12.85 -21.74 7.84
CA PRO A 53 11.81 -21.83 6.84
C PRO A 53 12.01 -20.65 5.91
N VAL A 54 12.38 -20.93 4.66
CA VAL A 54 12.22 -20.00 3.56
C VAL A 54 10.77 -19.54 3.63
N SER A 55 10.56 -18.30 4.05
CA SER A 55 9.23 -17.75 4.27
C SER A 55 8.48 -17.85 2.95
N GLU A 56 7.56 -18.81 2.89
CA GLU A 56 6.62 -19.06 1.82
C GLU A 56 6.11 -17.71 1.31
N ILE A 57 6.21 -17.50 -0.01
CA ILE A 57 5.59 -16.37 -0.68
C ILE A 57 4.11 -16.43 -0.31
N PRO A 58 3.60 -15.53 0.54
CA PRO A 58 2.31 -15.77 1.13
C PRO A 58 1.26 -15.40 0.11
N SER A 59 0.73 -16.45 -0.54
CA SER A 59 -0.64 -16.63 -1.01
C SER A 59 -1.38 -15.36 -1.39
N THR A 60 -1.73 -15.24 -2.68
CA THR A 60 -2.79 -14.35 -3.17
C THR A 60 -4.05 -14.51 -2.33
N LYS A 61 -4.18 -13.72 -1.25
CA LYS A 61 -5.38 -13.66 -0.41
C LYS A 61 -6.40 -12.81 -1.14
N THR A 62 -7.50 -13.43 -1.54
CA THR A 62 -8.62 -12.75 -2.18
C THR A 62 -9.53 -12.21 -1.09
N TYR A 63 -9.95 -10.95 -1.23
CA TYR A 63 -10.86 -10.30 -0.30
C TYR A 63 -12.21 -10.10 -0.98
N GLU A 64 -13.30 -10.50 -0.32
CA GLU A 64 -14.64 -10.21 -0.79
C GLU A 64 -15.04 -8.80 -0.39
N VAL A 65 -15.28 -7.96 -1.40
CA VAL A 65 -15.64 -6.55 -1.23
C VAL A 65 -16.99 -6.25 -1.88
N ASP A 66 -17.75 -5.38 -1.23
CA ASP A 66 -19.03 -4.88 -1.72
C ASP A 66 -18.86 -3.84 -2.85
N VAL A 67 -19.95 -3.39 -3.47
CA VAL A 67 -19.99 -2.37 -4.53
C VAL A 67 -19.31 -1.05 -4.15
N HIS A 68 -19.30 -0.73 -2.86
CA HIS A 68 -18.64 0.47 -2.32
C HIS A 68 -17.17 0.22 -1.92
N GLY A 69 -16.70 -1.03 -2.04
CA GLY A 69 -15.34 -1.45 -1.71
C GLY A 69 -15.10 -1.63 -0.21
N PHE A 70 -16.13 -1.93 0.57
CA PHE A 70 -16.02 -2.36 1.97
C PHE A 70 -15.93 -3.89 2.04
N LEU A 71 -15.32 -4.41 3.11
CA LEU A 71 -15.25 -5.85 3.34
C LEU A 71 -16.64 -6.40 3.66
N VAL A 72 -17.01 -7.52 3.05
CA VAL A 72 -18.26 -8.23 3.38
C VAL A 72 -18.18 -8.76 4.81
N ASP A 73 -17.07 -9.45 5.10
CA ASP A 73 -16.74 -10.00 6.42
C ASP A 73 -15.61 -9.19 7.09
N PRO A 74 -15.88 -8.48 8.20
CA PRO A 74 -14.88 -7.64 8.87
C PRO A 74 -13.74 -8.45 9.54
N ASP A 75 -13.97 -9.75 9.76
CA ASP A 75 -13.00 -10.68 10.34
C ASP A 75 -11.91 -11.11 9.35
N GLN A 76 -12.16 -10.99 8.04
CA GLN A 76 -11.17 -11.28 7.00
C GLN A 76 -10.13 -10.16 6.83
N TRP A 77 -10.29 -9.04 7.56
CA TRP A 77 -9.42 -7.89 7.47
C TRP A 77 -8.01 -8.21 7.97
N ASP A 78 -7.01 -7.78 7.19
CA ASP A 78 -5.61 -7.75 7.60
C ASP A 78 -4.97 -6.39 7.27
N GLU A 79 -3.76 -6.17 7.78
CA GLU A 79 -2.93 -5.02 7.40
C GLU A 79 -2.70 -4.94 5.88
N ARG A 80 -2.59 -6.09 5.20
CA ARG A 80 -2.45 -6.14 3.72
C ARG A 80 -3.66 -5.57 3.01
N TYR A 81 -4.87 -5.85 3.50
CA TYR A 81 -6.09 -5.27 2.95
C TYR A 81 -6.06 -3.75 3.06
N ALA A 82 -5.75 -3.23 4.25
CA ALA A 82 -5.64 -1.79 4.48
C ALA A 82 -4.57 -1.15 3.56
N PHE A 83 -3.43 -1.81 3.38
CA PHE A 83 -2.39 -1.35 2.47
C PHE A 83 -2.86 -1.29 1.01
N ILE A 84 -3.47 -2.36 0.49
CA ILE A 84 -4.01 -2.41 -0.88
C ILE A 84 -5.07 -1.30 -1.07
N LYS A 85 -5.99 -1.13 -0.11
CA LYS A 85 -7.00 -0.07 -0.16
C LYS A 85 -6.42 1.33 -0.08
N SER A 86 -5.34 1.53 0.67
CA SER A 86 -4.65 2.83 0.69
C SER A 86 -4.08 3.18 -0.69
N LEU A 87 -3.53 2.20 -1.40
CA LEU A 87 -3.01 2.41 -2.76
C LEU A 87 -4.14 2.72 -3.75
N GLU A 88 -5.25 2.00 -3.68
CA GLU A 88 -6.44 2.27 -4.51
C GLU A 88 -7.00 3.69 -4.31
N MET A 89 -6.94 4.22 -3.08
CA MET A 89 -7.40 5.57 -2.77
C MET A 89 -6.39 6.67 -3.14
N GLY A 90 -5.17 6.31 -3.55
CA GLY A 90 -4.14 7.28 -3.93
C GLY A 90 -3.20 7.71 -2.80
N TYR A 91 -3.08 6.93 -1.72
CA TYR A 91 -2.03 7.13 -0.72
C TYR A 91 -0.67 6.66 -1.30
N VAL A 92 -0.04 7.52 -2.11
CA VAL A 92 1.22 7.21 -2.82
C VAL A 92 2.39 6.90 -1.87
N ARG A 93 2.36 7.45 -0.65
CA ARG A 93 3.37 7.21 0.41
C ARG A 93 3.02 6.07 1.37
N GLY A 94 1.87 5.43 1.17
CA GLY A 94 1.33 4.44 2.11
C GLY A 94 0.75 5.05 3.39
N LEU A 95 0.39 4.17 4.32
CA LEU A 95 -0.20 4.50 5.62
C LEU A 95 0.90 4.83 6.64
N THR A 96 0.86 6.02 7.22
CA THR A 96 1.77 6.39 8.34
C THR A 96 1.31 5.75 9.66
N GLU A 97 2.16 5.75 10.67
CA GLU A 97 1.86 5.23 12.01
C GLU A 97 0.58 5.84 12.60
N ARG A 98 0.35 7.14 12.41
CA ARG A 98 -0.89 7.82 12.83
C ARG A 98 -2.15 7.28 12.15
N HIS A 99 -2.05 6.86 10.89
CA HIS A 99 -3.18 6.22 10.22
C HIS A 99 -3.48 4.86 10.86
N TRP A 100 -2.44 4.09 11.17
CA TRP A 100 -2.57 2.79 11.81
C TRP A 100 -3.17 2.89 13.22
N GLU A 101 -2.72 3.84 14.04
CA GLU A 101 -3.31 4.11 15.37
C GLU A 101 -4.83 4.30 15.28
N ILE A 102 -5.29 5.13 14.33
CA ILE A 102 -6.72 5.42 14.14
C ILE A 102 -7.47 4.18 13.62
N ILE A 103 -6.90 3.46 12.65
CA ILE A 103 -7.50 2.24 12.10
C ILE A 103 -7.68 1.18 13.19
N TYR A 104 -6.64 0.94 14.00
CA TYR A 104 -6.71 -0.01 15.11
C TYR A 104 -7.71 0.42 16.17
N PHE A 105 -7.73 1.70 16.53
CA PHE A 105 -8.70 2.24 17.47
C PHE A 105 -10.15 2.01 17.02
N ILE A 106 -10.44 2.25 15.74
CA ILE A 106 -11.77 2.00 15.15
C ILE A 106 -12.14 0.51 15.27
N ARG A 107 -11.21 -0.39 14.95
CA ARG A 107 -11.43 -1.84 15.02
C ARG A 107 -11.63 -2.34 16.44
N ASP A 108 -10.85 -1.83 17.39
CA ASP A 108 -10.98 -2.18 18.80
C ASP A 108 -12.29 -1.67 19.40
N SER A 109 -12.72 -0.48 18.99
CA SER A 109 -14.03 0.08 19.39
C SER A 109 -15.18 -0.75 18.81
N PHE A 110 -15.07 -1.17 17.55
CA PHE A 110 -16.04 -2.06 16.91
C PHE A 110 -16.11 -3.43 17.61
N ARG A 111 -14.97 -4.02 18.00
CA ARG A 111 -14.93 -5.29 18.74
C ARG A 111 -15.59 -5.19 20.12
N LYS A 112 -15.48 -4.05 20.79
CA LYS A 112 -16.05 -3.83 22.14
C LYS A 112 -17.54 -3.53 22.10
N ASN A 113 -17.94 -2.63 21.21
CA ASN A 113 -19.29 -2.06 21.22
C ASN A 113 -20.20 -2.63 20.14
N GLY A 114 -19.64 -3.32 19.13
CA GLY A 114 -20.35 -3.75 17.92
C GLY A 114 -20.72 -2.61 16.98
N VAL A 115 -20.25 -1.38 17.25
CA VAL A 115 -20.59 -0.17 16.50
C VAL A 115 -19.32 0.57 16.11
N VAL A 116 -19.32 1.13 14.90
CA VAL A 116 -18.20 1.96 14.41
C VAL A 116 -18.21 3.28 15.19
N PRO A 117 -17.11 3.68 15.83
CA PRO A 117 -17.04 4.94 16.58
C PRO A 117 -17.24 6.13 15.65
N THR A 118 -17.76 7.21 16.20
CA THR A 118 -17.91 8.50 15.50
C THR A 118 -16.57 9.24 15.40
N VAL A 119 -16.52 10.24 14.52
CA VAL A 119 -15.34 11.12 14.38
C VAL A 119 -14.92 11.72 15.71
N TYR A 120 -15.88 12.17 16.52
CA TYR A 120 -15.62 12.81 17.80
C TYR A 120 -14.98 11.86 18.82
N GLU A 121 -15.48 10.63 18.93
CA GLU A 121 -14.91 9.62 19.84
C GLU A 121 -13.46 9.26 19.46
N VAL A 122 -13.17 9.16 18.16
CA VAL A 122 -11.81 8.93 17.66
C VAL A 122 -10.89 10.09 17.99
N CYS A 123 -11.36 11.32 17.81
CA CYS A 123 -10.61 12.53 18.14
C CYS A 123 -10.32 12.63 19.65
N GLU A 124 -11.32 12.37 20.51
CA GLU A 124 -11.15 12.38 21.96
C GLU A 124 -10.16 11.31 22.44
N ALA A 125 -10.30 10.08 21.95
CA ALA A 125 -9.45 8.96 22.38
C ALA A 125 -7.98 9.13 21.95
N ASN A 126 -7.74 9.64 20.74
CA ASN A 126 -6.39 9.83 20.21
C ASN A 126 -5.81 11.22 20.51
N ARG A 127 -6.57 12.10 21.19
CA ARG A 127 -6.24 13.52 21.41
C ARG A 127 -5.86 14.23 20.11
N LEU A 128 -6.67 14.01 19.08
CA LEU A 128 -6.51 14.61 17.76
C LEU A 128 -7.53 15.72 17.56
N GLU A 129 -7.09 16.81 16.93
CA GLU A 129 -8.00 17.85 16.47
C GLU A 129 -8.66 17.43 15.15
N LEU A 130 -9.88 17.92 14.91
CA LEU A 130 -10.62 17.62 13.68
C LEU A 130 -9.81 18.00 12.42
N GLU A 131 -9.12 19.14 12.46
CA GLU A 131 -8.27 19.60 11.36
C GLU A 131 -7.10 18.64 11.08
N GLN A 132 -6.54 18.00 12.11
CA GLN A 132 -5.48 17.01 11.94
C GLN A 132 -6.02 15.73 11.30
N LEU A 133 -7.22 15.31 11.69
CA LEU A 133 -7.88 14.14 11.10
C LEU A 133 -8.17 14.37 9.61
N GLU A 134 -8.65 15.56 9.24
CA GLU A 134 -8.90 15.92 7.84
C GLU A 134 -7.60 15.97 7.01
N LYS A 135 -6.49 16.43 7.61
CA LYS A 135 -5.16 16.40 6.98
C LYS A 135 -4.66 14.98 6.76
N LEU A 136 -4.92 14.05 7.68
CA LEU A 136 -4.56 12.64 7.53
C LEU A 136 -5.46 11.94 6.49
N PHE A 137 -6.76 12.19 6.53
CA PHE A 137 -7.74 11.58 5.63
C PHE A 137 -8.39 12.62 4.71
N PRO A 138 -7.76 12.98 3.57
CA PRO A 138 -8.33 13.94 2.62
C PRO A 138 -9.63 13.43 1.97
N HIS A 139 -9.87 12.11 2.00
CA HIS A 139 -11.11 11.49 1.55
C HIS A 139 -12.23 11.50 2.62
N GLY A 140 -11.94 12.01 3.82
CA GLY A 140 -12.83 12.05 4.96
C GLY A 140 -12.80 10.77 5.80
N TYR A 141 -13.45 10.83 6.98
CA TYR A 141 -13.45 9.75 7.96
C TYR A 141 -14.10 8.45 7.45
N HIS A 142 -15.30 8.55 6.87
CA HIS A 142 -16.06 7.37 6.44
C HIS A 142 -15.41 6.69 5.22
N ARG A 143 -15.05 7.45 4.20
CA ARG A 143 -14.45 6.90 2.97
C ARG A 143 -12.97 6.56 3.12
N GLY A 144 -12.27 7.22 4.05
CA GLY A 144 -10.87 6.96 4.37
C GLY A 144 -10.72 5.96 5.51
N ALA A 145 -10.83 6.41 6.75
CA ALA A 145 -10.51 5.64 7.95
C ALA A 145 -11.38 4.37 8.11
N VAL A 146 -12.71 4.49 8.01
CA VAL A 146 -13.63 3.34 8.18
C VAL A 146 -13.47 2.31 7.07
N LYS A 147 -13.27 2.77 5.82
CA LYS A 147 -13.00 1.90 4.68
C LYS A 147 -11.68 1.14 4.82
N LEU A 148 -10.62 1.81 5.30
CA LEU A 148 -9.33 1.18 5.59
C LEU A 148 -9.42 0.16 6.73
N ALA A 149 -10.25 0.43 7.73
CA ALA A 149 -10.54 -0.51 8.82
C ALA A 149 -11.35 -1.74 8.37
N GLY A 150 -11.86 -1.76 7.13
CA GLY A 150 -12.63 -2.85 6.56
C GLY A 150 -14.00 -3.02 7.22
N LEU A 151 -14.53 -1.97 7.84
CA LEU A 151 -15.84 -1.99 8.47
C LEU A 151 -16.87 -1.38 7.54
N LYS A 152 -18.08 -1.96 7.53
CA LYS A 152 -19.25 -1.37 6.88
C LYS A 152 -20.11 -0.68 7.93
N ILE A 153 -20.59 0.51 7.59
CA ILE A 153 -21.63 1.17 8.37
C ILE A 153 -22.95 0.57 7.87
N PRO A 154 -23.75 -0.05 8.73
CA PRO A 154 -25.06 -0.58 8.36
C PRO A 154 -26.03 0.53 7.94
#